data_AF-A0A9W6Z7R1-F1
#
_entry.id   AF-A0A9W6Z7R1-F1
#
_cell.length_a   1.000
_cell.length_b   1.000
_cell.length_c   1.000
_cell.angle_alpha   90.00
_cell.angle_beta   90.00
_cell.angle_gamma   90.00
#
_symmetry.space_group_name_H-M   'P 1'
#
loop_
_entity.id
_entity.type
_entity.pdbx_description
1 polymer ?
#
loop_
_entity_poly.entity_id
_entity_poly.type
_entity_poly.pdbx_seq_one_letter_code
_entity_poly.pdbx_strand_id
1 'polypeptide(L)'
;MTYAHAGGPPLNYWNFYDKMVGGDGALGIIPVWGFGTVTHSRNPDVPEGSRHYGFYPMANSVKFKPSKASPPSFTVSRDDPDLASVYNQFLNTALDPFYSGSACESAMMVYRPLFLTSYFLADYCMTKFKQVPQVILTSASSKTAFALAHCLKRRGADVIGLTSGGNVGFCEKLGLYNRVYEYNNVGLMESNGKETLCIDMAGSHEVNLAIDRHFGSNIVENVGVGMTHNTVLSGDKSLLSEHARATRTFFFAPAWIRRRVKEDATVMEEAAASYVRFTAESDEKSWLKFNKSMSVEEVFRR
;
A
#
# COMPACT_ATOMS: atom_id res chain seq x y z
N MET A 1 -9.96 2.41 2.84
CA MET A 1 -9.93 3.51 1.86
C MET A 1 -9.86 2.94 0.46
N THR A 2 -10.57 3.53 -0.51
CA THR A 2 -10.63 3.07 -1.92
C THR A 2 -10.27 4.23 -2.86
N TYR A 3 -9.91 3.93 -4.12
CA TYR A 3 -9.66 4.95 -5.14
C TYR A 3 -10.87 5.86 -5.40
N ALA A 4 -12.10 5.37 -5.15
CA ALA A 4 -13.31 6.18 -5.20
C ALA A 4 -13.32 7.29 -4.14
N HIS A 5 -12.88 6.99 -2.92
CA HIS A 5 -12.82 7.96 -1.82
C HIS A 5 -11.69 8.99 -1.99
N ALA A 6 -10.62 8.61 -2.70
CA ALA A 6 -9.44 9.44 -2.96
C ALA A 6 -9.54 10.26 -4.27
N GLY A 7 -10.76 10.51 -4.76
CA GLY A 7 -10.99 11.21 -6.02
C GLY A 7 -10.66 12.69 -6.02
N GLY A 8 -10.83 13.36 -4.87
CA GLY A 8 -10.57 14.79 -4.70
C GLY A 8 -9.22 15.11 -4.06
N PRO A 9 -8.96 16.40 -3.76
CA PRO A 9 -7.73 16.82 -3.12
C PRO A 9 -7.50 16.09 -1.78
N PRO A 10 -6.23 15.77 -1.44
CA PRO A 10 -5.02 16.13 -2.17
C PRO A 10 -4.61 15.11 -3.26
N LEU A 11 -5.27 13.96 -3.36
CA LEU A 11 -4.79 12.86 -4.23
C LEU A 11 -5.30 12.94 -5.67
N ASN A 12 -6.45 13.60 -5.90
CA ASN A 12 -6.99 13.92 -7.22
C ASN A 12 -7.08 12.71 -8.17
N TYR A 13 -7.35 11.49 -7.66
CA TYR A 13 -7.28 10.29 -8.50
C TYR A 13 -8.30 10.25 -9.63
N TRP A 14 -9.36 11.06 -9.57
CA TRP A 14 -10.31 11.15 -10.69
C TRP A 14 -9.76 11.94 -11.88
N ASN A 15 -8.60 12.60 -11.75
CA ASN A 15 -7.94 13.32 -12.85
C ASN A 15 -7.09 12.39 -13.74
N PHE A 16 -6.93 11.10 -13.38
CA PHE A 16 -6.19 10.15 -14.24
C PHE A 16 -6.91 9.86 -15.56
N TYR A 17 -8.22 10.06 -15.64
CA TYR A 17 -9.02 9.76 -16.82
C TYR A 17 -10.08 10.84 -17.03
N ASP A 18 -10.40 11.09 -18.30
CA ASP A 18 -11.43 12.05 -18.66
C ASP A 18 -12.76 11.66 -18.00
N LYS A 19 -13.49 12.67 -17.50
CA LYS A 19 -14.80 12.48 -16.86
C LYS A 19 -15.79 11.93 -17.88
N MET A 20 -16.70 11.04 -17.45
CA MET A 20 -17.71 10.46 -18.35
C MET A 20 -18.73 11.49 -18.85
N VAL A 21 -19.00 12.53 -18.06
CA VAL A 21 -19.94 13.62 -18.38
C VAL A 21 -19.28 14.94 -17.97
N GLY A 22 -19.38 15.97 -18.80
CA GLY A 22 -18.90 17.34 -18.48
C GLY A 22 -19.99 18.20 -17.83
N GLY A 23 -19.58 19.29 -17.17
CA GLY A 23 -20.50 20.26 -16.52
C GLY A 23 -20.82 19.96 -15.04
N ASP A 24 -21.79 20.68 -14.48
CA ASP A 24 -22.30 20.44 -13.13
C ASP A 24 -22.99 19.07 -13.09
N GLY A 25 -22.42 18.13 -12.33
CA GLY A 25 -22.80 16.71 -12.34
C GLY A 25 -21.78 15.75 -12.97
N ALA A 26 -20.57 16.23 -13.30
CA ALA A 26 -19.53 15.42 -13.88
C ALA A 26 -19.14 14.20 -13.00
N LEU A 27 -19.32 12.99 -13.55
CA LEU A 27 -18.91 11.74 -12.92
C LEU A 27 -17.48 11.37 -13.35
N GLY A 28 -16.59 11.21 -12.36
CA GLY A 28 -15.23 10.72 -12.59
C GLY A 28 -15.20 9.23 -12.90
N ILE A 29 -14.17 8.79 -13.63
CA ILE A 29 -13.89 7.36 -13.81
C ILE A 29 -12.91 6.94 -12.74
N ILE A 30 -13.31 5.97 -11.90
CA ILE A 30 -12.43 5.46 -10.84
C ILE A 30 -11.30 4.66 -11.51
N PRO A 31 -10.03 5.03 -11.28
CA PRO A 31 -8.91 4.22 -11.72
C PRO A 31 -8.58 3.11 -10.72
N VAL A 32 -8.11 1.98 -11.22
CA VAL A 32 -7.75 0.79 -10.44
C VAL A 32 -6.55 0.09 -11.04
N TRP A 33 -5.78 -0.62 -10.21
CA TRP A 33 -4.76 -1.54 -10.72
C TRP A 33 -5.42 -2.72 -11.39
N GLY A 34 -4.99 -3.03 -12.60
CA GLY A 34 -5.62 -4.03 -13.45
C GLY A 34 -4.69 -4.57 -14.52
N PHE A 35 -5.26 -5.45 -15.34
CA PHE A 35 -4.60 -6.03 -16.49
C PHE A 35 -5.36 -5.70 -17.77
N GLY A 36 -4.64 -5.26 -18.80
CA GLY A 36 -5.18 -5.03 -20.13
C GLY A 36 -4.48 -5.89 -21.17
N THR A 37 -5.24 -6.42 -22.13
CA THR A 37 -4.68 -7.06 -23.34
C THR A 37 -4.79 -6.09 -24.49
N VAL A 38 -3.70 -5.94 -25.25
CA VAL A 38 -3.67 -5.07 -26.43
C VAL A 38 -4.46 -5.72 -27.55
N THR A 39 -5.59 -5.12 -27.93
CA THR A 39 -6.41 -5.61 -29.05
C THR A 39 -6.00 -5.00 -30.40
N HIS A 40 -5.43 -3.79 -30.39
CA HIS A 40 -5.01 -3.07 -31.58
C HIS A 40 -3.78 -2.22 -31.24
N SER A 41 -2.74 -2.25 -32.09
CA SER A 41 -1.54 -1.42 -31.86
C SER A 41 -0.94 -0.86 -33.14
N ARG A 42 -0.40 0.36 -33.03
CA ARG A 42 0.46 0.98 -34.05
C ARG A 42 1.91 1.13 -33.58
N ASN A 43 2.26 0.55 -32.43
CA ASN A 43 3.59 0.63 -31.85
C ASN A 43 4.18 -0.80 -31.76
N PRO A 44 5.30 -1.09 -32.47
CA PRO A 44 5.88 -2.44 -32.50
C PRO A 44 6.40 -2.91 -31.13
N ASP A 45 6.75 -2.00 -30.22
CA ASP A 45 7.18 -2.36 -28.86
C ASP A 45 6.01 -2.80 -27.96
N VAL A 46 4.77 -2.57 -28.40
CA VAL A 46 3.53 -2.92 -27.69
C VAL A 46 2.63 -3.71 -28.65
N PRO A 47 3.00 -4.94 -29.03
CA PRO A 47 2.30 -5.70 -30.06
C PRO A 47 0.90 -6.15 -29.62
N GLU A 48 0.02 -6.42 -30.58
CA GLU A 48 -1.29 -7.03 -30.31
C GLU A 48 -1.15 -8.37 -29.57
N GLY A 49 -2.08 -8.67 -28.67
CA GLY A 49 -2.06 -9.84 -27.79
C GLY A 49 -1.17 -9.70 -26.55
N SER A 50 -0.26 -8.72 -26.49
CA SER A 50 0.54 -8.48 -25.29
C SER A 50 -0.34 -8.04 -24.10
N ARG A 51 0.05 -8.47 -22.90
CA ARG A 51 -0.72 -8.28 -21.66
C ARG A 51 0.06 -7.43 -20.67
N HIS A 52 -0.59 -6.40 -20.15
CA HIS A 52 0.06 -5.37 -19.36
C HIS A 52 -0.64 -5.16 -18.02
N TYR A 53 0.16 -5.01 -16.96
CA TYR A 53 -0.28 -4.58 -15.64
C TYR A 53 -0.13 -3.06 -15.50
N GLY A 54 -1.14 -2.37 -14.98
CA GLY A 54 -1.07 -0.91 -14.82
C GLY A 54 -2.29 -0.32 -14.13
N PHE A 55 -2.37 1.00 -14.09
CA PHE A 55 -3.46 1.73 -13.44
C PHE A 55 -4.52 2.11 -14.48
N TYR A 56 -5.52 1.25 -14.67
CA TYR A 56 -6.55 1.35 -15.71
C TYR A 56 -7.80 2.11 -15.22
N PRO A 57 -8.62 2.67 -16.13
CA PRO A 57 -9.97 3.07 -15.75
C PRO A 57 -10.83 1.83 -15.51
N MET A 58 -11.82 1.89 -14.62
CA MET A 58 -12.88 0.86 -14.57
C MET A 58 -13.76 0.91 -15.83
N ALA A 59 -13.27 0.34 -16.93
CA ALA A 59 -13.91 0.32 -18.24
C ALA A 59 -13.51 -0.95 -19.03
N ASN A 60 -14.29 -1.28 -20.06
CA ASN A 60 -14.03 -2.44 -20.93
C ASN A 60 -12.91 -2.20 -21.95
N SER A 61 -12.61 -0.94 -22.27
CA SER A 61 -11.56 -0.57 -23.23
C SER A 61 -11.04 0.83 -22.92
N VAL A 62 -9.76 1.06 -23.20
CA VAL A 62 -9.13 2.37 -23.11
C VAL A 62 -8.13 2.53 -24.24
N LYS A 63 -8.06 3.74 -24.81
CA LYS A 63 -7.07 4.09 -25.83
C LYS A 63 -5.94 4.87 -25.17
N PHE A 64 -4.71 4.42 -25.38
CA PHE A 64 -3.53 5.12 -24.91
C PHE A 64 -2.70 5.65 -26.09
N LYS A 65 -2.03 6.78 -25.85
CA LYS A 65 -0.94 7.28 -26.67
C LYS A 65 0.32 7.26 -25.81
N PRO A 66 1.16 6.20 -25.90
CA PRO A 66 2.38 6.13 -25.12
C PRO A 66 3.33 7.28 -25.48
N SER A 67 3.92 7.91 -24.47
CA SER A 67 5.01 8.88 -24.65
C SER A 67 6.38 8.21 -24.68
N LYS A 68 6.49 7.03 -24.08
CA LYS A 68 7.63 6.12 -24.17
C LYS A 68 7.11 4.69 -24.25
N ALA A 69 7.76 3.86 -25.03
CA ALA A 69 7.49 2.43 -25.09
C ALA A 69 8.81 1.68 -25.27
N SER A 70 8.88 0.50 -24.67
CA SER A 70 9.93 -0.49 -24.85
C SER A 70 9.34 -1.87 -24.52
N PRO A 71 10.02 -2.98 -24.88
CA PRO A 71 9.47 -4.31 -24.62
C PRO A 71 9.02 -4.56 -23.17
N PRO A 72 9.73 -4.10 -22.12
CA PRO A 72 9.30 -4.30 -20.72
C PRO A 72 8.10 -3.46 -20.28
N SER A 73 7.88 -2.29 -20.88
CA SER A 73 6.82 -1.38 -20.43
C SER A 73 6.55 -0.22 -21.39
N PHE A 74 5.39 0.41 -21.25
CA PHE A 74 5.12 1.71 -21.84
C PHE A 74 4.63 2.72 -20.80
N THR A 75 4.76 4.01 -21.11
CA THR A 75 4.35 5.13 -20.25
C THR A 75 3.33 6.01 -20.98
N VAL A 76 2.26 6.37 -20.30
CA VAL A 76 1.21 7.27 -20.78
C VAL A 76 1.41 8.66 -20.18
N SER A 77 1.53 9.69 -21.02
CA SER A 77 1.56 11.07 -20.50
C SER A 77 0.20 11.48 -19.94
N ARG A 78 0.22 12.22 -18.83
CA ARG A 78 -0.95 12.87 -18.23
C ARG A 78 -0.67 14.37 -18.19
N ASP A 79 -1.72 15.16 -18.41
CA ASP A 79 -1.60 16.62 -18.47
C ASP A 79 -1.52 17.25 -17.08
N ASP A 80 -2.03 16.56 -16.05
CA ASP A 80 -1.99 17.01 -14.66
C ASP A 80 -0.62 16.68 -14.02
N PRO A 81 0.22 17.69 -13.72
CA PRO A 81 1.54 17.49 -13.15
C PRO A 81 1.51 17.03 -11.68
N ASP A 82 0.38 17.18 -10.99
CA ASP A 82 0.23 16.77 -9.59
C ASP A 82 -0.01 15.25 -9.46
N LEU A 83 -0.32 14.58 -10.57
CA LEU A 83 -0.48 13.12 -10.59
C LEU A 83 0.87 12.42 -10.49
N ALA A 84 1.00 11.54 -9.50
CA ALA A 84 2.22 10.77 -9.30
C ALA A 84 2.53 9.88 -10.51
N SER A 85 3.69 10.10 -11.13
CA SER A 85 4.12 9.44 -12.38
C SER A 85 4.23 7.91 -12.30
N VAL A 86 4.29 7.34 -11.09
CA VAL A 86 4.29 5.89 -10.86
C VAL A 86 3.03 5.21 -11.42
N TYR A 87 1.90 5.92 -11.51
CA TYR A 87 0.64 5.41 -12.04
C TYR A 87 0.55 5.44 -13.59
N ASN A 88 1.55 6.02 -14.25
CA ASN A 88 1.55 6.22 -15.70
C ASN A 88 2.25 5.09 -16.46
N GLN A 89 2.87 4.14 -15.76
CA GLN A 89 3.60 3.04 -16.36
C GLN A 89 2.74 1.77 -16.43
N PHE A 90 2.82 1.09 -17.57
CA PHE A 90 2.15 -0.17 -17.85
C PHE A 90 3.21 -1.22 -18.17
N LEU A 91 3.27 -2.27 -17.35
CA LEU A 91 4.34 -3.26 -17.35
C LEU A 91 3.92 -4.49 -18.15
N ASN A 92 4.75 -4.92 -19.10
CA ASN A 92 4.52 -6.13 -19.87
C ASN A 92 4.70 -7.36 -18.98
N THR A 93 3.62 -8.13 -18.80
CA THR A 93 3.60 -9.31 -17.92
C THR A 93 4.61 -10.38 -18.31
N ALA A 94 4.98 -10.48 -19.59
CA ALA A 94 5.99 -11.44 -20.06
C ALA A 94 7.41 -11.15 -19.55
N LEU A 95 7.68 -9.91 -19.12
CA LEU A 95 8.98 -9.45 -18.65
C LEU A 95 8.92 -8.95 -17.20
N ASP A 96 7.80 -9.19 -16.52
CA ASP A 96 7.57 -8.71 -15.16
C ASP A 96 7.93 -9.78 -14.13
N PRO A 97 8.96 -9.56 -13.27
CA PRO A 97 9.38 -10.55 -12.29
C PRO A 97 8.34 -10.82 -11.20
N PHE A 98 7.30 -9.98 -11.08
CA PHE A 98 6.18 -10.20 -10.15
C PHE A 98 5.07 -11.10 -10.72
N TYR A 99 5.12 -11.39 -12.03
CA TYR A 99 4.06 -12.10 -12.72
C TYR A 99 4.42 -13.58 -12.92
N SER A 100 3.60 -14.47 -12.36
CA SER A 100 3.78 -15.93 -12.43
C SER A 100 2.66 -16.65 -13.21
N GLY A 101 1.93 -15.90 -14.06
CA GLY A 101 0.82 -16.41 -14.86
C GLY A 101 -0.55 -15.90 -14.42
N SER A 102 -1.60 -16.23 -15.17
CA SER A 102 -2.94 -15.64 -15.00
C SER A 102 -3.57 -15.92 -13.62
N ALA A 103 -3.15 -16.99 -12.93
CA ALA A 103 -3.65 -17.32 -11.60
C ALA A 103 -3.26 -16.26 -10.54
N CYS A 104 -2.15 -15.54 -10.71
CA CYS A 104 -1.69 -14.55 -9.74
C CYS A 104 -2.32 -13.16 -9.94
N GLU A 105 -3.08 -12.94 -11.01
CA GLU A 105 -3.57 -11.60 -11.37
C GLU A 105 -4.48 -10.99 -10.31
N SER A 106 -5.38 -11.77 -9.73
CA SER A 106 -6.29 -11.28 -8.68
C SER A 106 -5.53 -10.79 -7.46
N ALA A 107 -4.54 -11.58 -7.01
CA ALA A 107 -3.64 -11.20 -5.94
C ALA A 107 -2.82 -9.97 -6.32
N MET A 108 -2.31 -9.90 -7.55
CA MET A 108 -1.45 -8.81 -8.03
C MET A 108 -2.16 -7.46 -8.14
N MET A 109 -3.40 -7.42 -8.63
CA MET A 109 -4.22 -6.19 -8.64
C MET A 109 -4.42 -5.62 -7.23
N VAL A 110 -4.49 -6.48 -6.22
CA VAL A 110 -4.79 -6.08 -4.84
C VAL A 110 -3.53 -5.83 -4.02
N TYR A 111 -2.54 -6.70 -4.13
CA TYR A 111 -1.37 -6.72 -3.25
C TYR A 111 -0.20 -5.94 -3.80
N ARG A 112 0.12 -5.98 -5.09
CA ARG A 112 1.40 -5.46 -5.59
C ARG A 112 1.74 -4.03 -5.11
N PRO A 113 0.87 -3.01 -5.26
CA PRO A 113 1.21 -1.66 -4.80
C PRO A 113 1.34 -1.56 -3.27
N LEU A 114 0.53 -2.32 -2.54
CA LEU A 114 0.50 -2.32 -1.07
C LEU A 114 1.70 -3.07 -0.50
N PHE A 115 2.06 -4.20 -1.11
CA PHE A 115 3.21 -5.01 -0.76
C PHE A 115 4.51 -4.27 -1.03
N LEU A 116 4.65 -3.60 -2.18
CA LEU A 116 5.85 -2.79 -2.45
C LEU A 116 6.02 -1.69 -1.39
N THR A 117 4.93 -0.99 -1.03
CA THR A 117 4.97 -0.03 0.10
C THR A 117 5.46 -0.69 1.38
N SER A 118 4.96 -1.90 1.67
CA SER A 118 5.29 -2.66 2.87
C SER A 118 6.74 -3.14 2.90
N TYR A 119 7.22 -3.70 1.79
CA TYR A 119 8.59 -4.18 1.63
C TYR A 119 9.59 -3.05 1.84
N PHE A 120 9.36 -1.91 1.18
CA PHE A 120 10.25 -0.76 1.25
C PHE A 120 10.16 -0.02 2.58
N LEU A 121 9.04 -0.12 3.29
CA LEU A 121 8.94 0.36 4.67
C LEU A 121 9.69 -0.56 5.64
N ALA A 122 9.65 -1.88 5.44
CA ALA A 122 10.52 -2.79 6.19
C ALA A 122 12.00 -2.51 5.89
N ASP A 123 12.38 -2.26 4.63
CA ASP A 123 13.74 -1.88 4.21
C ASP A 123 14.20 -0.56 4.86
N TYR A 124 13.33 0.45 4.91
CA TYR A 124 13.56 1.68 5.67
C TYR A 124 13.88 1.39 7.14
N CYS A 125 13.09 0.55 7.81
CA CYS A 125 13.34 0.19 9.21
C CYS A 125 14.73 -0.45 9.39
N MET A 126 15.09 -1.39 8.53
CA MET A 126 16.38 -2.10 8.61
C MET A 126 17.57 -1.20 8.29
N THR A 127 17.38 -0.20 7.43
CA THR A 127 18.45 0.75 7.07
C THR A 127 18.63 1.81 8.15
N LYS A 128 17.55 2.22 8.80
CA LYS A 128 17.58 3.28 9.82
C LYS A 128 18.08 2.79 11.18
N PHE A 129 17.70 1.59 11.58
CA PHE A 129 18.00 1.07 12.92
C PHE A 129 19.00 -0.08 12.85
N LYS A 130 20.07 -0.02 13.66
CA LYS A 130 21.04 -1.14 13.77
C LYS A 130 20.39 -2.43 14.25
N GLN A 131 19.44 -2.29 15.17
CA GLN A 131 18.52 -3.33 15.60
C GLN A 131 17.12 -2.72 15.56
N VAL A 132 16.21 -3.34 14.81
CA VAL A 132 14.84 -2.83 14.72
C VAL A 132 14.18 -2.91 16.09
N PRO A 133 13.65 -1.79 16.62
CA PRO A 133 12.94 -1.78 17.90
C PRO A 133 11.67 -2.63 17.84
N GLN A 134 10.94 -2.73 18.95
CA GLN A 134 9.59 -3.26 18.89
C GLN A 134 8.74 -2.41 17.94
N VAL A 135 7.93 -3.05 17.09
CA VAL A 135 7.14 -2.35 16.08
C VAL A 135 5.65 -2.48 16.39
N ILE A 136 4.96 -1.36 16.54
CA ILE A 136 3.50 -1.30 16.60
C ILE A 136 2.97 -0.97 15.21
N LEU A 137 2.10 -1.82 14.66
CA LEU A 137 1.40 -1.58 13.41
C LEU A 137 -0.08 -1.29 13.69
N THR A 138 -0.50 -0.03 13.50
CA THR A 138 -1.94 0.29 13.54
C THR A 138 -2.63 -0.21 12.28
N SER A 139 -3.95 -0.35 12.31
CA SER A 139 -4.73 -0.95 11.22
C SER A 139 -4.17 -2.31 10.81
N ALA A 140 -3.85 -3.16 11.79
CA ALA A 140 -3.16 -4.43 11.57
C ALA A 140 -3.89 -5.36 10.58
N SER A 141 -5.22 -5.27 10.48
CA SER A 141 -5.99 -6.04 9.49
C SER A 141 -5.88 -5.50 8.05
N SER A 142 -5.27 -4.33 7.84
CA SER A 142 -5.06 -3.77 6.52
C SER A 142 -3.98 -4.53 5.76
N LYS A 143 -4.18 -4.65 4.44
CA LYS A 143 -3.26 -5.36 3.54
C LYS A 143 -1.83 -4.85 3.59
N THR A 144 -1.65 -3.52 3.72
CA THR A 144 -0.32 -2.92 3.89
C THR A 144 0.27 -3.30 5.25
N ALA A 145 -0.49 -3.22 6.34
CA ALA A 145 0.03 -3.55 7.67
C ALA A 145 0.43 -5.03 7.79
N PHE A 146 -0.38 -5.97 7.32
CA PHE A 146 0.00 -7.38 7.43
C PHE A 146 1.06 -7.82 6.43
N ALA A 147 1.13 -7.22 5.23
CA ALA A 147 2.27 -7.43 4.33
C ALA A 147 3.58 -6.90 4.95
N LEU A 148 3.50 -5.79 5.70
CA LEU A 148 4.65 -5.27 6.44
C LEU A 148 5.04 -6.17 7.60
N ALA A 149 4.06 -6.66 8.38
CA ALA A 149 4.30 -7.63 9.46
C ALA A 149 5.01 -8.89 8.93
N HIS A 150 4.60 -9.39 7.76
CA HIS A 150 5.27 -10.50 7.08
C HIS A 150 6.73 -10.21 6.75
N CYS A 151 7.03 -9.04 6.19
CA CYS A 151 8.40 -8.63 5.89
C CYS A 151 9.25 -8.47 7.16
N LEU A 152 8.71 -7.83 8.20
CA LEU A 152 9.40 -7.55 9.46
C LEU A 152 9.67 -8.82 10.27
N LYS A 153 8.70 -9.73 10.36
CA LYS A 153 8.83 -11.00 11.09
C LYS A 153 9.94 -11.87 10.52
N ARG A 154 10.09 -11.94 9.20
CA ARG A 154 11.17 -12.68 8.53
C ARG A 154 12.55 -12.08 8.77
N ARG A 155 12.60 -10.82 9.19
CA ARG A 155 13.81 -10.10 9.57
C ARG A 155 14.01 -10.06 11.09
N GLY A 156 13.23 -10.85 11.85
CA GLY A 156 13.39 -11.04 13.29
C GLY A 156 12.83 -9.94 14.18
N ALA A 157 12.02 -9.02 13.65
CA ALA A 157 11.42 -7.95 14.45
C ALA A 157 10.28 -8.45 15.36
N ASP A 158 10.14 -7.84 16.54
CA ASP A 158 8.99 -8.02 17.44
C ASP A 158 7.85 -7.10 16.99
N VAL A 159 6.80 -7.67 16.41
CA VAL A 159 5.70 -6.93 15.78
C VAL A 159 4.40 -7.08 16.57
N ILE A 160 3.85 -5.97 17.02
CA ILE A 160 2.55 -5.87 17.66
C ILE A 160 1.52 -5.33 16.66
N GLY A 161 0.42 -6.05 16.46
CA GLY A 161 -0.71 -5.60 15.67
C GLY A 161 -1.73 -4.85 16.53
N LEU A 162 -2.12 -3.65 16.12
CA LEU A 162 -3.20 -2.88 16.76
C LEU A 162 -4.36 -2.69 15.77
N THR A 163 -5.57 -3.11 16.15
CA THR A 163 -6.73 -3.17 15.25
C THR A 163 -8.06 -2.94 15.98
N SER A 164 -9.18 -2.94 15.26
CA SER A 164 -10.51 -2.91 15.87
C SER A 164 -10.88 -4.28 16.45
N GLY A 165 -11.75 -4.32 17.47
CA GLY A 165 -12.16 -5.58 18.13
C GLY A 165 -12.66 -6.66 17.17
N GLY A 166 -13.49 -6.29 16.19
CA GLY A 166 -13.99 -7.21 15.17
C GLY A 166 -12.91 -7.83 14.26
N ASN A 167 -11.68 -7.31 14.27
CA ASN A 167 -10.57 -7.76 13.44
C ASN A 167 -9.46 -8.49 14.20
N VAL A 168 -9.52 -8.60 15.54
CA VAL A 168 -8.47 -9.24 16.35
C VAL A 168 -8.25 -10.69 15.91
N GLY A 169 -9.32 -11.49 15.90
CA GLY A 169 -9.23 -12.90 15.53
C GLY A 169 -8.76 -13.13 14.10
N PHE A 170 -9.02 -12.19 13.17
CA PHE A 170 -8.43 -12.23 11.84
C PHE A 170 -6.92 -12.02 11.90
N CYS A 171 -6.46 -10.97 12.60
CA CYS A 171 -5.03 -10.65 12.72
C CYS A 171 -4.23 -11.76 13.41
N GLU A 172 -4.79 -12.41 14.44
CA GLU A 172 -4.18 -13.56 15.10
C GLU A 172 -4.03 -14.74 14.14
N LYS A 173 -5.07 -15.05 13.36
CA LYS A 173 -5.06 -16.13 12.35
C LYS A 173 -4.06 -15.92 11.23
N LEU A 174 -3.66 -14.68 10.95
CA LEU A 174 -2.57 -14.41 10.00
C LEU A 174 -1.26 -15.06 10.47
N GLY A 175 -1.04 -15.16 11.79
CA GLY A 175 0.20 -15.70 12.37
C GLY A 175 1.42 -14.82 12.09
N LEU A 176 1.22 -13.53 11.83
CA LEU A 176 2.27 -12.57 11.45
C LEU A 176 2.70 -11.66 12.60
N TYR A 177 1.87 -11.54 13.63
CA TYR A 177 2.12 -10.70 14.79
C TYR A 177 2.62 -11.54 15.97
N ASN A 178 3.50 -10.98 16.79
CA ASN A 178 3.87 -11.56 18.07
C ASN A 178 2.70 -11.44 19.06
N ARG A 179 2.00 -10.30 19.01
CA ARG A 179 0.81 -9.99 19.82
C ARG A 179 -0.17 -9.15 19.02
N VAL A 180 -1.47 -9.28 19.31
CA VAL A 180 -2.53 -8.45 18.72
C VAL A 180 -3.34 -7.81 19.84
N TYR A 181 -3.60 -6.52 19.72
CA TYR A 181 -4.42 -5.76 20.65
C TYR A 181 -5.52 -5.00 19.91
N GLU A 182 -6.61 -4.74 20.63
CA GLU A 182 -7.63 -3.80 20.21
C GLU A 182 -7.19 -2.36 20.46
N TYR A 183 -7.68 -1.42 19.66
CA TYR A 183 -7.43 0.01 19.85
C TYR A 183 -7.73 0.50 21.28
N ASN A 184 -8.79 -0.03 21.91
CA ASN A 184 -9.17 0.36 23.27
C ASN A 184 -8.25 -0.24 24.36
N ASN A 185 -7.36 -1.16 23.98
CA ASN A 185 -6.51 -1.93 24.90
C ASN A 185 -5.04 -1.54 24.81
N VAL A 186 -4.72 -0.35 24.28
CA VAL A 186 -3.33 0.16 24.22
C VAL A 186 -2.67 0.16 25.61
N GLY A 187 -3.42 0.51 26.65
CA GLY A 187 -2.93 0.51 28.05
C GLY A 187 -2.52 -0.86 28.59
N LEU A 188 -2.92 -1.96 27.93
CA LEU A 188 -2.55 -3.33 28.31
C LEU A 188 -1.26 -3.82 27.63
N MET A 189 -0.71 -3.03 26.70
CA MET A 189 0.51 -3.39 26.00
C MET A 189 1.71 -3.28 26.95
N GLU A 190 2.61 -4.25 26.91
CA GLU A 190 3.84 -4.18 27.71
C GLU A 190 4.73 -3.05 27.20
N SER A 191 4.89 -1.99 27.99
CA SER A 191 5.80 -0.88 27.67
C SER A 191 7.25 -1.21 28.02
N ASN A 192 7.48 -2.02 29.07
CA ASN A 192 8.75 -2.62 29.56
C ASN A 192 10.07 -1.83 29.32
N GLY A 193 10.01 -0.51 29.14
CA GLY A 193 11.14 0.35 28.78
C GLY A 193 11.69 0.14 27.36
N LYS A 194 11.04 -0.63 26.49
CA LYS A 194 11.59 -0.96 25.17
C LYS A 194 11.40 0.18 24.18
N GLU A 195 12.46 0.53 23.46
CA GLU A 195 12.34 1.38 22.28
C GLU A 195 11.28 0.82 21.34
N THR A 196 10.39 1.69 20.89
CA THR A 196 9.19 1.34 20.14
C THR A 196 9.04 2.21 18.92
N LEU A 197 8.94 1.58 17.75
CA LEU A 197 8.61 2.20 16.47
C LEU A 197 7.11 2.03 16.23
N CYS A 198 6.38 3.13 16.12
CA CYS A 198 4.99 3.09 15.68
C CYS A 198 4.92 3.33 14.18
N ILE A 199 4.22 2.47 13.45
CA ILE A 199 3.91 2.65 12.03
C ILE A 199 2.40 2.79 11.90
N ASP A 200 1.98 4.02 11.65
CA ASP A 200 0.58 4.40 11.65
C ASP A 200 -0.05 4.36 10.25
N MET A 201 -0.85 3.31 10.04
CA MET A 201 -1.69 3.08 8.86
C MET A 201 -3.14 3.52 9.09
N ALA A 202 -3.56 3.69 10.35
CA ALA A 202 -4.92 4.04 10.73
C ALA A 202 -5.18 5.55 10.62
N GLY A 203 -4.19 6.37 10.97
CA GLY A 203 -4.31 7.83 10.95
C GLY A 203 -5.26 8.39 12.00
N SER A 204 -5.69 7.56 12.96
CA SER A 204 -6.60 7.97 14.03
C SER A 204 -5.85 8.78 15.08
N HIS A 205 -6.23 10.04 15.26
CA HIS A 205 -5.62 10.92 16.27
C HIS A 205 -5.77 10.36 17.68
N GLU A 206 -6.93 9.80 18.02
CA GLU A 206 -7.21 9.22 19.35
C GLU A 206 -6.30 8.02 19.65
N VAL A 207 -6.17 7.09 18.69
CA VAL A 207 -5.30 5.91 18.83
C VAL A 207 -3.85 6.34 19.01
N ASN A 208 -3.41 7.32 18.21
CA ASN A 208 -2.07 7.86 18.28
C ASN A 208 -1.79 8.54 19.62
N LEU A 209 -2.73 9.31 20.14
CA LEU A 209 -2.62 9.93 21.47
C LEU A 209 -2.57 8.88 22.58
N ALA A 210 -3.34 7.79 22.47
CA ALA A 210 -3.28 6.68 23.42
C ALA A 210 -1.91 5.99 23.41
N ILE A 211 -1.34 5.73 22.23
CA ILE A 211 0.01 5.17 22.07
C ILE A 211 1.04 6.11 22.70
N ASP A 212 0.99 7.40 22.38
CA ASP A 212 1.95 8.39 22.87
C ASP A 212 1.88 8.54 24.40
N ARG A 213 0.67 8.49 24.99
CA ARG A 213 0.49 8.53 26.45
C ARG A 213 1.02 7.28 27.14
N HIS A 214 0.85 6.11 26.52
CA HIS A 214 1.23 4.83 27.12
C HIS A 214 2.73 4.53 27.01
N PHE A 215 3.31 4.78 25.84
CA PHE A 215 4.73 4.50 25.57
C PHE A 215 5.63 5.71 25.84
N GLY A 216 5.10 6.94 25.77
CA GLY A 216 5.83 8.16 26.13
C GLY A 216 7.15 8.30 25.39
N SER A 217 8.23 8.52 26.14
CA SER A 217 9.59 8.65 25.60
C SER A 217 10.15 7.39 24.95
N ASN A 218 9.51 6.23 25.15
CA ASN A 218 9.94 4.97 24.51
C ASN A 218 9.61 4.94 23.01
N ILE A 219 8.71 5.81 22.52
CA ILE A 219 8.45 5.96 21.09
C ILE A 219 9.66 6.62 20.44
N VAL A 220 10.46 5.86 19.69
CA VAL A 220 11.63 6.43 18.98
C VAL A 220 11.22 7.14 17.69
N GLU A 221 10.13 6.69 17.08
CA GLU A 221 9.54 7.28 15.89
C GLU A 221 8.09 6.83 15.73
N ASN A 222 7.24 7.73 15.23
CA ASN A 222 5.89 7.41 14.80
C ASN A 222 5.72 7.80 13.33
N VAL A 223 5.75 6.79 12.46
CA VAL A 223 5.78 6.91 11.00
C VAL A 223 4.37 6.81 10.43
N GLY A 224 3.82 7.92 9.95
CA GLY A 224 2.57 7.90 9.17
C GLY A 224 2.79 7.34 7.77
N VAL A 225 1.86 6.50 7.30
CA VAL A 225 1.89 5.90 5.95
C VAL A 225 0.61 6.22 5.17
N GLY A 226 0.77 6.65 3.90
CA GLY A 226 -0.36 6.91 3.00
C GLY A 226 -1.06 8.24 3.27
N MET A 227 -2.39 8.27 3.36
CA MET A 227 -3.15 9.51 3.61
C MET A 227 -3.16 9.96 5.07
N THR A 228 -2.53 9.20 5.98
CA THR A 228 -2.50 9.54 7.41
C THR A 228 -1.75 10.84 7.70
N HIS A 229 -0.92 11.31 6.76
CA HIS A 229 -0.27 12.63 6.84
C HIS A 229 -1.24 13.76 7.23
N ASN A 230 -2.44 13.79 6.64
CA ASN A 230 -3.39 14.88 6.90
C ASN A 230 -4.24 14.64 8.16
N THR A 231 -4.54 13.39 8.50
CA THR A 231 -5.39 13.05 9.65
C THR A 231 -4.62 13.11 10.98
N VAL A 232 -3.32 12.80 10.97
CA VAL A 232 -2.44 12.96 12.15
C VAL A 232 -2.19 14.44 12.44
N LEU A 233 -2.16 15.30 11.41
CA LEU A 233 -1.95 16.74 11.56
C LEU A 233 -3.22 17.53 11.91
N SER A 234 -4.42 16.96 11.73
CA SER A 234 -5.70 17.63 11.98
C SER A 234 -6.19 17.57 13.44
N GLY A 235 -5.55 16.76 14.29
CA GLY A 235 -5.88 16.69 15.71
C GLY A 235 -5.30 17.84 16.53
N ASP A 236 -5.79 18.02 17.76
CA ASP A 236 -5.29 19.06 18.66
C ASP A 236 -3.87 18.73 19.14
N LYS A 237 -2.88 19.36 18.50
CA LYS A 237 -1.46 19.16 18.78
C LYS A 237 -1.06 19.56 20.21
N SER A 238 -1.88 20.33 20.92
CA SER A 238 -1.63 20.68 22.33
C SER A 238 -1.71 19.46 23.25
N LEU A 239 -2.42 18.41 22.82
CA LEU A 239 -2.57 17.16 23.58
C LEU A 239 -1.34 16.25 23.52
N LEU A 240 -0.43 16.49 22.57
CA LEU A 240 0.79 15.72 22.40
C LEU A 240 1.91 16.27 23.30
N SER A 241 2.77 15.40 23.82
CA SER A 241 4.01 15.84 24.46
C SER A 241 4.98 16.42 23.43
N GLU A 242 6.00 17.16 23.87
CA GLU A 242 7.05 17.66 22.97
C GLU A 242 7.76 16.52 22.23
N HIS A 243 8.10 15.45 22.97
CA HIS A 243 8.66 14.22 22.41
C HIS A 243 7.75 13.61 21.34
N ALA A 244 6.45 13.47 21.64
CA ALA A 244 5.49 12.91 20.70
C ALA A 244 5.33 13.77 19.44
N ARG A 245 5.51 15.09 19.51
CA ARG A 245 5.53 15.94 18.31
C ARG A 245 6.84 15.77 17.53
N ALA A 246 7.98 15.69 18.21
CA ALA A 246 9.30 15.60 17.59
C ALA A 246 9.54 14.29 16.85
N THR A 247 8.89 13.20 17.26
CA THR A 247 9.08 11.85 16.69
C THR A 247 8.11 11.52 15.54
N ARG A 248 7.22 12.45 15.17
CA ARG A 248 6.24 12.25 14.09
C ARG A 248 6.89 12.46 12.74
N THR A 249 6.92 11.40 11.93
CA THR A 249 7.47 11.42 10.58
C THR A 249 6.49 10.84 9.58
N PHE A 250 6.80 10.99 8.29
CA PHE A 250 5.99 10.45 7.21
C PHE A 250 6.85 9.62 6.26
N PHE A 251 6.33 8.45 5.86
CA PHE A 251 6.99 7.61 4.87
C PHE A 251 6.33 7.76 3.50
N PHE A 252 7.08 8.34 2.55
CA PHE A 252 6.68 8.41 1.15
C PHE A 252 7.39 7.34 0.32
N ALA A 253 6.70 6.21 0.12
CA ALA A 253 7.25 5.03 -0.57
C ALA A 253 7.92 5.34 -1.93
N PRO A 254 7.34 6.16 -2.84
CA PRO A 254 7.96 6.42 -4.13
C PRO A 254 9.35 7.08 -4.03
N ALA A 255 9.56 7.98 -3.05
CA ALA A 255 10.87 8.59 -2.86
C ALA A 255 11.89 7.59 -2.33
N TRP A 256 11.49 6.75 -1.36
CA TRP A 256 12.36 5.71 -0.80
C TRP A 256 12.74 4.65 -1.84
N ILE A 257 11.78 4.17 -2.64
CA ILE A 257 12.02 3.21 -3.73
C ILE A 257 13.04 3.77 -4.72
N ARG A 258 12.86 5.00 -5.20
CA ARG A 258 13.80 5.64 -6.14
C ARG A 258 15.21 5.71 -5.56
N ARG A 259 15.34 6.05 -4.27
CA ARG A 259 16.63 6.08 -3.58
C ARG A 259 17.26 4.69 -3.54
N ARG A 260 16.52 3.69 -3.07
CA ARG A 260 17.02 2.32 -2.91
C ARG A 260 17.43 1.68 -4.22
N VAL A 261 16.65 1.85 -5.28
CA VAL A 261 16.99 1.35 -6.63
C VAL A 261 18.28 1.98 -7.18
N LYS A 262 18.58 3.23 -6.82
CA LYS A 262 19.84 3.90 -7.21
C LYS A 262 21.04 3.38 -6.42
N GLU A 263 20.84 3.10 -5.14
CA GLU A 263 21.88 2.56 -4.25
C GLU A 263 22.16 1.08 -4.54
N ASP A 264 21.13 0.33 -4.93
CA ASP A 264 21.17 -1.10 -5.13
C ASP A 264 20.17 -1.52 -6.23
N ALA A 265 20.71 -1.97 -7.35
CA ALA A 265 19.91 -2.37 -8.51
C ALA A 265 19.16 -3.71 -8.29
N THR A 266 19.58 -4.56 -7.34
CA THR A 266 18.95 -5.88 -7.11
C THR A 266 17.74 -5.80 -6.19
N VAL A 267 17.54 -4.69 -5.47
CA VAL A 267 16.46 -4.52 -4.48
C VAL A 267 15.05 -4.78 -5.02
N MET A 268 14.82 -4.51 -6.32
CA MET A 268 13.52 -4.78 -6.96
C MET A 268 13.30 -6.26 -7.25
N GLU A 269 14.35 -6.99 -7.58
CA GLU A 269 14.30 -8.45 -7.77
C GLU A 269 14.07 -9.15 -6.42
N GLU A 270 14.73 -8.69 -5.36
CA GLU A 270 14.50 -9.16 -4.00
C GLU A 270 13.07 -8.89 -3.53
N ALA A 271 12.54 -7.69 -3.82
CA ALA A 271 11.15 -7.34 -3.55
C ALA A 271 10.18 -8.27 -4.30
N ALA A 272 10.48 -8.62 -5.56
CA ALA A 272 9.69 -9.57 -6.35
C ALA A 272 9.71 -10.97 -5.74
N ALA A 273 10.89 -11.48 -5.36
CA ALA A 273 11.01 -12.77 -4.70
C ALA A 273 10.27 -12.79 -3.35
N SER A 274 10.31 -11.69 -2.59
CA SER A 274 9.57 -11.54 -1.34
C SER A 274 8.06 -11.53 -1.58
N TYR A 275 7.61 -10.84 -2.64
CA TYR A 275 6.21 -10.78 -3.04
C TYR A 275 5.66 -12.17 -3.39
N VAL A 276 6.39 -12.96 -4.20
CA VAL A 276 5.99 -14.32 -4.58
C VAL A 276 5.79 -15.21 -3.34
N ARG A 277 6.71 -15.12 -2.37
CA ARG A 277 6.57 -15.86 -1.09
C ARG A 277 5.37 -15.41 -0.28
N PHE A 278 5.13 -14.10 -0.21
CA PHE A 278 3.99 -13.52 0.49
C PHE A 278 2.66 -13.98 -0.11
N THR A 279 2.52 -13.95 -1.44
CA THR A 279 1.28 -14.39 -2.09
C THR A 279 1.07 -15.89 -1.95
N ALA A 280 2.12 -16.70 -2.06
CA ALA A 280 2.01 -18.16 -1.86
C ALA A 280 1.53 -18.51 -0.45
N GLU A 281 2.09 -17.87 0.59
CA GLU A 281 1.64 -18.08 1.97
C GLU A 281 0.23 -17.55 2.22
N SER A 282 -0.13 -16.41 1.60
CA SER A 282 -1.47 -15.85 1.65
C SER A 282 -2.52 -16.80 1.08
N ASP A 283 -2.21 -17.46 -0.04
CA ASP A 283 -3.07 -18.44 -0.67
C ASP A 283 -3.16 -19.72 0.16
N GLU A 284 -2.02 -20.26 0.61
CA GLU A 284 -1.95 -21.46 1.47
C GLU A 284 -2.78 -21.28 2.75
N LYS A 285 -2.66 -20.13 3.40
CA LYS A 285 -3.38 -19.80 4.64
C LYS A 285 -4.76 -19.17 4.41
N SER A 286 -5.15 -18.99 3.15
CA SER A 286 -6.43 -18.38 2.75
C SER A 286 -6.71 -17.04 3.44
N TRP A 287 -5.71 -16.15 3.52
CA TRP A 287 -5.86 -14.84 4.17
C TRP A 287 -6.90 -13.96 3.46
N LEU A 288 -7.02 -14.08 2.14
CA LEU A 288 -8.05 -13.40 1.35
C LEU A 288 -8.79 -14.39 0.45
N LYS A 289 -10.03 -14.04 0.14
CA LYS A 289 -10.82 -14.67 -0.92
C LYS A 289 -11.06 -13.66 -2.03
N PHE A 290 -10.66 -14.02 -3.25
CA PHE A 290 -10.89 -13.19 -4.42
C PHE A 290 -12.20 -13.59 -5.09
N ASN A 291 -13.07 -12.60 -5.27
CA ASN A 291 -14.38 -12.76 -5.86
C ASN A 291 -14.45 -11.93 -7.15
N LYS A 292 -14.74 -12.59 -8.28
CA LYS A 292 -14.98 -11.89 -9.55
C LYS A 292 -16.46 -11.57 -9.70
N SER A 293 -16.73 -10.36 -10.18
CA SER A 293 -18.06 -9.82 -10.47
C SER A 293 -17.94 -8.97 -11.73
N MET A 294 -18.91 -9.09 -12.64
CA MET A 294 -18.95 -8.33 -13.89
C MET A 294 -20.01 -7.23 -13.85
N SER A 295 -20.86 -7.20 -12.83
CA SER A 295 -21.85 -6.15 -12.63
C SER A 295 -21.87 -5.64 -11.18
N VAL A 296 -22.42 -4.45 -10.98
CA VAL A 296 -22.60 -3.84 -9.66
C VAL A 296 -23.68 -4.58 -8.88
N GLU A 297 -24.73 -5.03 -9.56
CA GLU A 297 -25.82 -5.84 -8.99
C GLU A 297 -25.31 -7.16 -8.42
N GLU A 298 -24.36 -7.81 -9.11
CA GLU A 298 -23.71 -9.03 -8.63
C GLU A 298 -22.88 -8.79 -7.35
N VAL A 299 -22.35 -7.59 -7.16
CA VAL A 299 -21.62 -7.22 -5.92
C VAL A 299 -22.60 -7.01 -4.77
N PHE A 300 -23.71 -6.30 -5.00
CA PHE A 300 -24.69 -5.98 -3.94
C PHE A 300 -25.54 -7.18 -3.47
N ARG A 301 -25.61 -8.27 -4.25
CA ARG A 301 -26.36 -9.49 -3.87
C ARG A 301 -25.60 -10.43 -2.92
N ARG A 302 -24.33 -10.18 -2.62
CA ARG A 302 -23.48 -11.03 -1.77
C ARG A 302 -23.40 -10.50 -0.35
#